data_AF-A0A7C4G6V6-F1
#
_entry.id   AF-A0A7C4G6V6-F1
#
_cell.length_a   1.000
_cell.length_b   1.000
_cell.length_c   1.000
_cell.angle_alpha   90.00
_cell.angle_beta   90.00
_cell.angle_gamma   90.00
#
_symmetry.space_group_name_H-M   'P 1'
#
loop_
_entity.id
_entity.type
_entity.pdbx_description
1 polymer ?
#
loop_
_entity_poly.entity_id
_entity_poly.type
_entity_poly.pdbx_seq_one_letter_code
_entity_poly.pdbx_strand_id
1 'polypeptide(L)'
;MAAIKPHTTDVDTKSDWDGPQAVADAPNDEKVLRYMHAWVDDEGDPDAKSSYKFPHHRPEIGAPAVIAAVNNALARLSQADIPEADRSGVERHLRKHREDAGLEKSAMPNELIELRTVKSELRAEVSESEPVTLTGYAAVFNRWSEDLGGFREMILPGAFSETIKNADVRALINHDPNLVLGRTVSGTLKLEEDEIGLRAEIKLPNTQYANDLVLMMKRGDINQMSFGFSVSESGDRWYEEDGELRREIVNVGRLYDVSVVTFPAYPQTIALARDVMKYRLVRSNVQEGKARSDDDRQALTQEREKLDVEKRKLKLFMLRR
;
A
#
# COMPACT_ATOMS: atom_id res chain seq x y z
N MET A 1 4.24 21.92 -4.50
CA MET A 1 3.66 20.82 -5.31
C MET A 1 2.31 21.33 -5.70
N ALA A 2 2.17 21.57 -7.00
CA ALA A 2 1.05 22.25 -7.64
C ALA A 2 -0.18 21.33 -7.79
N ALA A 3 0.01 20.02 -7.64
CA ALA A 3 -1.10 19.07 -7.55
C ALA A 3 -1.95 19.31 -6.30
N ILE A 4 -3.26 19.46 -6.50
CA ILE A 4 -4.23 19.66 -5.42
C ILE A 4 -4.41 18.33 -4.68
N LYS A 5 -4.42 18.37 -3.35
CA LYS A 5 -4.51 17.16 -2.52
C LYS A 5 -5.83 16.41 -2.78
N PRO A 6 -5.82 15.07 -2.79
CA PRO A 6 -7.05 14.28 -2.87
C PRO A 6 -8.00 14.64 -1.71
N HIS A 7 -9.30 14.69 -2.01
CA HIS A 7 -10.37 14.91 -1.05
C HIS A 7 -11.57 14.04 -1.39
N THR A 8 -12.51 13.91 -0.46
CA THR A 8 -13.78 13.21 -0.68
C THR A 8 -14.91 14.17 -0.95
N THR A 9 -15.79 13.80 -1.87
CA THR A 9 -17.03 14.53 -2.16
C THR A 9 -18.12 13.60 -2.73
N ASP A 10 -19.34 14.11 -2.88
CA ASP A 10 -20.35 13.45 -3.68
C ASP A 10 -19.93 13.43 -5.16
N VAL A 11 -20.29 12.37 -5.88
CA VAL A 11 -19.94 12.22 -7.30
C VAL A 11 -21.18 12.08 -8.16
N ASP A 12 -21.32 12.99 -9.12
CA ASP A 12 -22.28 12.91 -10.20
C ASP A 12 -21.81 11.90 -11.24
N THR A 13 -22.47 10.74 -11.25
CA THR A 13 -22.17 9.62 -12.16
C THR A 13 -23.03 9.62 -13.42
N LYS A 14 -23.96 10.58 -13.56
CA LYS A 14 -25.02 10.54 -14.58
C LYS A 14 -24.93 11.68 -15.58
N SER A 15 -24.47 12.85 -15.16
CA SER A 15 -24.44 14.02 -16.05
C SER A 15 -23.27 13.97 -17.03
N ASP A 16 -23.52 14.49 -18.23
CA ASP A 16 -22.48 14.81 -19.20
C ASP A 16 -21.56 15.94 -18.69
N TRP A 17 -20.41 16.09 -19.35
CA TRP A 17 -19.40 17.08 -18.98
C TRP A 17 -18.93 17.92 -20.17
N ASP A 18 -19.06 19.24 -20.05
CA ASP A 18 -18.44 20.23 -20.93
C ASP A 18 -17.42 21.05 -20.12
N GLY A 19 -16.16 20.62 -20.16
CA GLY A 19 -15.06 21.25 -19.43
C GLY A 19 -14.82 22.71 -19.82
N PRO A 20 -14.67 23.04 -21.12
CA PRO A 20 -14.51 24.42 -21.57
C PRO A 20 -15.65 25.35 -21.12
N GLN A 21 -16.91 24.91 -21.23
CA GLN A 21 -18.04 25.73 -20.80
C GLN A 21 -18.04 25.90 -19.27
N ALA A 22 -17.80 24.84 -18.51
CA ALA A 22 -17.76 24.92 -17.04
C ALA A 22 -16.65 25.86 -16.54
N VAL A 23 -15.48 25.87 -17.20
CA VAL A 23 -14.40 26.82 -16.91
C VAL A 23 -14.80 28.23 -17.34
N ALA A 24 -15.47 28.41 -18.47
CA ALA A 24 -15.99 29.71 -18.90
C ALA A 24 -16.98 30.30 -17.89
N ASP A 25 -17.86 29.48 -17.32
CA ASP A 25 -18.88 29.87 -16.35
C ASP A 25 -18.33 30.14 -14.94
N ALA A 26 -17.12 29.65 -14.63
CA ALA A 26 -16.50 29.87 -13.34
C ALA A 26 -16.19 31.37 -13.08
N PRO A 27 -16.40 31.90 -11.87
CA PRO A 27 -15.86 33.20 -11.50
C PRO A 27 -14.33 33.16 -11.50
N ASN A 28 -13.70 34.30 -11.80
CA ASN A 28 -12.27 34.50 -11.57
C ASN A 28 -12.03 34.71 -10.07
N ASP A 29 -12.10 33.61 -9.32
CA ASP A 29 -11.93 33.55 -7.87
C ASP A 29 -11.07 32.33 -7.53
N GLU A 30 -9.94 32.58 -6.86
CA GLU A 30 -8.98 31.53 -6.47
C GLU A 30 -9.66 30.32 -5.79
N LYS A 31 -10.63 30.53 -4.90
CA LYS A 31 -11.22 29.43 -4.13
C LYS A 31 -12.08 28.55 -5.01
N VAL A 32 -12.88 29.14 -5.89
CA VAL A 32 -13.69 28.39 -6.84
C VAL A 32 -12.80 27.66 -7.84
N LEU A 33 -11.77 28.32 -8.38
CA LEU A 33 -10.86 27.72 -9.35
C LEU A 33 -10.04 26.58 -8.73
N ARG A 34 -9.50 26.75 -7.51
CA ARG A 34 -8.83 25.68 -6.76
C ARG A 34 -9.78 24.53 -6.44
N TYR A 35 -11.05 24.79 -6.11
CA TYR A 35 -12.00 23.72 -5.80
C TYR A 35 -12.35 22.90 -7.06
N MET A 36 -12.45 23.58 -8.20
CA MET A 36 -12.89 22.98 -9.46
C MET A 36 -11.85 22.06 -10.12
N HIS A 37 -10.57 22.29 -9.86
CA HIS A 37 -9.45 21.73 -10.62
C HIS A 37 -8.59 20.76 -9.79
N ALA A 38 -7.76 19.95 -10.47
CA ALA A 38 -6.86 19.01 -9.80
C ALA A 38 -5.40 19.50 -9.74
N TRP A 39 -5.07 20.59 -10.42
CA TRP A 39 -3.72 21.17 -10.48
C TRP A 39 -3.78 22.70 -10.60
N VAL A 40 -2.85 23.39 -9.96
CA VAL A 40 -2.68 24.85 -9.99
C VAL A 40 -1.22 25.24 -10.24
N ASP A 41 -0.96 26.19 -11.13
CA ASP A 41 0.35 26.83 -11.29
C ASP A 41 0.59 27.80 -10.13
N ASP A 42 1.44 27.40 -9.17
CA ASP A 42 1.77 28.21 -8.00
C ASP A 42 2.55 29.51 -8.37
N GLU A 43 3.07 29.62 -9.60
CA GLU A 43 3.72 30.83 -10.13
C GLU A 43 2.77 31.70 -10.97
N GLY A 44 1.58 31.19 -11.30
CA GLY A 44 0.56 31.87 -12.08
C GLY A 44 -0.31 32.84 -11.28
N ASP A 45 -1.17 33.59 -11.97
CA ASP A 45 -2.18 34.44 -11.34
C ASP A 45 -3.27 33.57 -10.69
N PRO A 46 -3.48 33.65 -9.36
CA PRO A 46 -4.45 32.81 -8.64
C PRO A 46 -5.90 33.03 -9.08
N ASP A 47 -6.25 34.18 -9.66
CA ASP A 47 -7.59 34.48 -10.15
C ASP A 47 -7.74 34.18 -11.66
N ALA A 48 -6.65 33.80 -12.33
CA ALA A 48 -6.67 33.45 -13.75
C ALA A 48 -6.97 31.96 -13.96
N LYS A 49 -8.02 31.67 -14.72
CA LYS A 49 -8.40 30.31 -15.14
C LYS A 49 -7.27 29.53 -15.82
N SER A 50 -6.36 30.22 -16.51
CA SER A 50 -5.19 29.60 -17.17
C SER A 50 -4.19 28.98 -16.20
N SER A 51 -4.18 29.40 -14.94
CA SER A 51 -3.34 28.85 -13.88
C SER A 51 -3.84 27.50 -13.38
N TYR A 52 -4.96 26.98 -13.88
CA TYR A 52 -5.58 25.75 -13.39
C TYR A 52 -5.79 24.71 -14.49
N LYS A 53 -5.68 23.43 -14.14
CA LYS A 53 -5.86 22.32 -15.08
C LYS A 53 -6.70 21.20 -14.48
N PHE A 54 -7.35 20.43 -15.37
CA PHE A 54 -8.23 19.31 -15.03
C PHE A 54 -9.48 19.70 -14.24
N PRO A 55 -10.37 20.53 -14.82
CA PRO A 55 -11.65 20.84 -14.19
C PRO A 55 -12.50 19.57 -14.06
N HIS A 56 -13.02 19.31 -12.88
CA HIS A 56 -13.82 18.11 -12.60
C HIS A 56 -14.90 18.26 -11.53
N HIS A 57 -15.00 19.41 -10.85
CA HIS A 57 -16.21 19.81 -10.15
C HIS A 57 -16.97 20.87 -10.97
N ARG A 58 -18.23 21.14 -10.60
CA ARG A 58 -18.93 22.32 -11.09
C ARG A 58 -18.34 23.60 -10.44
N PRO A 59 -18.50 24.78 -11.04
CA PRO A 59 -17.85 26.02 -10.59
C PRO A 59 -18.50 26.65 -9.34
N GLU A 60 -18.66 25.84 -8.30
CA GLU A 60 -19.23 26.24 -7.01
C GLU A 60 -18.57 25.41 -5.90
N ILE A 61 -18.22 26.08 -4.79
CA ILE A 61 -17.58 25.40 -3.65
C ILE A 61 -18.59 24.45 -3.02
N GLY A 62 -18.19 23.18 -2.87
CA GLY A 62 -19.05 22.12 -2.34
C GLY A 62 -19.83 21.36 -3.41
N ALA A 63 -19.74 21.76 -4.69
CA ALA A 63 -20.37 21.02 -5.77
C ALA A 63 -19.75 19.63 -5.96
N PRO A 64 -20.53 18.61 -6.35
CA PRO A 64 -20.01 17.27 -6.56
C PRO A 64 -18.98 17.23 -7.70
N ALA A 65 -18.09 16.23 -7.64
CA ALA A 65 -17.24 15.89 -8.77
C ALA A 65 -18.10 15.24 -9.88
N VAL A 66 -17.73 15.41 -11.14
CA VAL A 66 -18.43 14.82 -12.29
C VAL A 66 -17.57 13.71 -12.88
N ILE A 67 -18.07 12.47 -12.90
CA ILE A 67 -17.24 11.31 -13.27
C ILE A 67 -16.76 11.36 -14.73
N ALA A 68 -17.58 11.91 -15.63
CA ALA A 68 -17.20 12.11 -17.03
C ALA A 68 -16.00 13.06 -17.15
N ALA A 69 -15.93 14.08 -16.29
CA ALA A 69 -14.80 15.01 -16.20
C ALA A 69 -13.54 14.33 -15.68
N VAL A 70 -13.68 13.55 -14.59
CA VAL A 70 -12.59 12.79 -13.98
C VAL A 70 -11.95 11.83 -14.99
N ASN A 71 -12.77 11.08 -15.74
CA ASN A 71 -12.29 10.15 -16.77
C ASN A 71 -11.60 10.88 -17.93
N ASN A 72 -12.14 12.03 -18.36
CA ASN A 72 -11.52 12.86 -19.38
C ASN A 72 -10.14 13.39 -18.94
N ALA A 73 -10.04 13.85 -17.70
CA ALA A 73 -8.81 14.35 -17.10
C ALA A 73 -7.74 13.25 -17.01
N LEU A 74 -8.09 12.06 -16.53
CA LEU A 74 -7.19 10.90 -16.46
C LEU A 74 -6.68 10.50 -17.85
N ALA A 75 -7.55 10.47 -18.87
CA ALA A 75 -7.17 10.10 -20.23
C ALA A 75 -6.16 11.07 -20.88
N ARG A 76 -6.12 12.32 -20.43
CA ARG A 76 -5.26 13.39 -20.99
C ARG A 76 -4.06 13.72 -20.11
N LEU A 77 -3.96 13.14 -18.90
CA LEU A 77 -2.95 13.48 -17.91
C LEU A 77 -1.51 13.35 -18.44
N SER A 78 -1.21 12.28 -19.18
CA SER A 78 0.13 12.05 -19.75
C SER A 78 0.53 13.07 -20.82
N GLN A 79 -0.45 13.71 -21.45
CA GLN A 79 -0.27 14.72 -22.51
C GLN A 79 -0.32 16.15 -21.98
N ALA A 80 -0.68 16.33 -20.70
CA ALA A 80 -0.85 17.65 -20.12
C ALA A 80 0.51 18.33 -19.88
N ASP A 81 0.51 19.63 -20.15
CA ASP A 81 1.59 20.55 -19.85
C ASP A 81 1.60 20.88 -18.35
N ILE A 82 2.14 19.95 -17.55
CA ILE A 82 2.41 20.07 -16.11
C ILE A 82 3.74 19.37 -15.78
N PRO A 83 4.42 19.75 -14.67
CA PRO A 83 5.62 19.05 -14.23
C PRO A 83 5.37 17.55 -13.99
N GLU A 84 6.30 16.70 -14.44
CA GLU A 84 6.22 15.24 -14.27
C GLU A 84 6.00 14.84 -12.79
N ALA A 85 6.67 15.55 -11.87
CA ALA A 85 6.56 15.30 -10.43
C ALA A 85 5.14 15.48 -9.87
N ASP A 86 4.31 16.33 -10.51
CA ASP A 86 2.94 16.59 -10.07
C ASP A 86 1.92 15.61 -10.65
N ARG A 87 2.25 14.92 -11.77
CA ARG A 87 1.34 13.99 -12.44
C ARG A 87 0.79 12.91 -11.51
N SER A 88 1.67 12.32 -10.70
CA SER A 88 1.26 11.32 -9.71
C SER A 88 0.28 11.90 -8.65
N GLY A 89 0.41 13.18 -8.31
CA GLY A 89 -0.50 13.86 -7.38
C GLY A 89 -1.88 14.09 -7.98
N VAL A 90 -1.91 14.56 -9.22
CA VAL A 90 -3.15 14.75 -9.99
C VAL A 90 -3.86 13.42 -10.23
N GLU A 91 -3.13 12.37 -10.60
CA GLU A 91 -3.71 11.03 -10.78
C GLU A 91 -4.36 10.52 -9.49
N ARG A 92 -3.66 10.62 -8.35
CA ARG A 92 -4.22 10.21 -7.05
C ARG A 92 -5.47 11.00 -6.68
N HIS A 93 -5.49 12.30 -6.95
CA HIS A 93 -6.66 13.14 -6.73
C HIS A 93 -7.85 12.66 -7.55
N LEU A 94 -7.67 12.49 -8.86
CA LEU A 94 -8.74 12.09 -9.77
C LEU A 94 -9.25 10.68 -9.49
N ARG A 95 -8.36 9.74 -9.16
CA ARG A 95 -8.73 8.37 -8.77
C ARG A 95 -9.54 8.34 -7.47
N LYS A 96 -9.27 9.24 -6.51
CA LYS A 96 -10.08 9.36 -5.29
C LYS A 96 -11.56 9.60 -5.60
N HIS A 97 -11.89 10.41 -6.61
CA HIS A 97 -13.28 10.61 -7.05
C HIS A 97 -13.87 9.38 -7.76
N ARG A 98 -13.05 8.54 -8.41
CA ARG A 98 -13.51 7.24 -8.91
C ARG A 98 -13.80 6.27 -7.77
N GLU A 99 -13.05 6.34 -6.67
CA GLU A 99 -13.33 5.59 -5.44
C GLU A 99 -14.65 6.05 -4.80
N ASP A 100 -14.84 7.37 -4.66
CA ASP A 100 -16.07 7.94 -4.09
C ASP A 100 -17.31 7.59 -4.96
N ALA A 101 -17.13 7.41 -6.27
CA ALA A 101 -18.15 6.90 -7.19
C ALA A 101 -18.36 5.38 -7.14
N GLY A 102 -17.57 4.64 -6.35
CA GLY A 102 -17.59 3.17 -6.31
C GLY A 102 -17.04 2.48 -7.56
N LEU A 103 -16.32 3.21 -8.42
CA LEU A 103 -15.76 2.73 -9.70
C LEU A 103 -14.31 2.29 -9.60
N GLU A 104 -13.62 2.62 -8.52
CA GLU A 104 -12.32 2.08 -8.15
C GLU A 104 -12.37 1.62 -6.70
N LYS A 105 -11.78 0.46 -6.40
CA LYS A 105 -11.54 0.08 -5.00
C LYS A 105 -10.39 0.93 -4.49
N SER A 106 -10.51 1.44 -3.27
CA SER A 106 -9.53 2.34 -2.68
C SER A 106 -8.10 1.84 -2.87
N ALA A 107 -7.36 2.51 -3.74
CA ALA A 107 -5.93 2.30 -3.86
C ALA A 107 -5.31 3.34 -2.93
N MET A 108 -5.20 3.00 -1.65
CA MET A 108 -4.47 3.83 -0.70
C MET A 108 -3.07 4.16 -1.29
N PRO A 109 -2.62 5.43 -1.22
CA PRO A 109 -1.38 5.88 -1.85
C PRO A 109 -0.19 5.10 -1.28
N ASN A 110 0.46 4.29 -2.13
CA ASN A 110 1.31 3.16 -1.72
C ASN A 110 0.54 2.20 -0.80
N GLU A 111 0.08 1.07 -1.33
CA GLU A 111 0.12 -0.15 -0.53
C GLU A 111 1.58 -0.28 -0.08
N LEU A 112 1.87 0.08 1.19
CA LEU A 112 3.16 -0.22 1.77
C LEU A 112 3.30 -1.73 1.68
N ILE A 113 4.19 -2.19 0.81
CA ILE A 113 4.54 -3.61 0.76
C ILE A 113 5.20 -3.91 2.10
N GLU A 114 4.48 -4.65 2.94
CA GLU A 114 4.97 -5.17 4.18
C GLU A 114 5.85 -6.38 3.85
N LEU A 115 7.12 -6.35 4.28
CA LEU A 115 8.00 -7.52 4.19
C LEU A 115 8.04 -8.21 5.55
N ARG A 116 7.91 -9.54 5.54
CA ARG A 116 8.05 -10.38 6.74
C ARG A 116 8.90 -11.58 6.43
N THR A 117 9.79 -11.92 7.35
CA THR A 117 10.63 -13.11 7.26
C THR A 117 10.26 -14.12 8.30
N VAL A 118 10.24 -15.38 7.89
CA VAL A 118 10.19 -16.52 8.77
C VAL A 118 11.44 -17.38 8.57
N LYS A 119 11.97 -17.89 9.69
CA LYS A 119 12.91 -19.00 9.65
C LYS A 119 12.10 -20.26 9.36
N SER A 120 12.14 -20.75 8.13
CA SER A 120 11.49 -22.00 7.72
C SER A 120 12.53 -23.02 7.29
N GLU A 121 12.21 -24.31 7.46
CA GLU A 121 13.04 -25.37 6.88
C GLU A 121 12.88 -25.36 5.36
N LEU A 122 13.81 -24.69 4.68
CA LEU A 122 13.93 -24.78 3.23
C LEU A 122 14.59 -26.11 2.84
N ARG A 123 13.94 -26.87 1.95
CA ARG A 123 14.41 -28.17 1.46
C ARG A 123 14.52 -28.14 -0.06
N ALA A 124 15.72 -28.41 -0.57
CA ALA A 124 15.96 -28.57 -2.00
C ALA A 124 16.02 -30.06 -2.35
N GLU A 125 15.04 -30.55 -3.11
CA GLU A 125 15.03 -31.90 -3.65
C GLU A 125 15.72 -31.89 -5.01
N VAL A 126 16.79 -32.66 -5.12
CA VAL A 126 17.62 -32.76 -6.33
C VAL A 126 17.36 -34.11 -6.97
N SER A 127 16.93 -34.12 -8.22
CA SER A 127 16.81 -35.32 -9.04
C SER A 127 17.74 -35.21 -10.28
N GLU A 128 18.10 -36.34 -10.86
CA GLU A 128 18.97 -36.37 -12.05
C GLU A 128 18.23 -35.99 -13.35
N SER A 129 16.89 -36.09 -13.37
CA SER A 129 16.07 -35.97 -14.58
C SER A 129 15.02 -34.85 -14.53
N GLU A 130 14.82 -34.21 -13.38
CA GLU A 130 13.84 -33.11 -13.21
C GLU A 130 14.52 -31.85 -12.65
N PRO A 131 13.94 -30.66 -12.88
CA PRO A 131 14.41 -29.43 -12.25
C PRO A 131 14.42 -29.55 -10.73
N VAL A 132 15.46 -28.99 -10.09
CA VAL A 132 15.56 -28.95 -8.62
C VAL A 132 14.31 -28.25 -8.08
N THR A 133 13.64 -28.91 -7.14
CA THR A 133 12.44 -28.36 -6.51
C THR A 133 12.78 -27.87 -5.12
N LEU A 134 12.54 -26.59 -4.87
CA LEU A 134 12.70 -25.97 -3.57
C LEU A 134 11.34 -25.90 -2.86
N THR A 135 11.26 -26.40 -1.64
CA THR A 135 10.07 -26.33 -0.80
C THR A 135 10.37 -25.65 0.53
N GLY A 136 9.45 -24.82 1.01
CA GLY A 136 9.47 -24.29 2.37
C GLY A 136 8.25 -23.43 2.68
N TYR A 137 8.24 -22.82 3.86
CA TYR A 137 7.15 -21.96 4.31
C TYR A 137 7.52 -20.49 4.16
N ALA A 138 6.75 -19.75 3.37
CA ALA A 138 6.91 -18.31 3.20
C ALA A 138 6.35 -17.54 4.42
N ALA A 139 5.32 -18.09 5.06
CA ALA A 139 4.72 -17.58 6.29
C ALA A 139 4.32 -18.78 7.18
N VAL A 140 4.26 -18.58 8.49
CA VAL A 140 3.76 -19.58 9.47
C VAL A 140 2.56 -19.03 10.22
N PHE A 141 1.59 -19.88 10.52
CA PHE A 141 0.36 -19.51 11.20
C PHE A 141 0.43 -19.69 12.71
N ASN A 142 -0.47 -19.00 13.42
CA ASN A 142 -0.71 -19.15 14.86
C ASN A 142 0.56 -19.00 15.73
N ARG A 143 1.50 -18.18 15.27
CA ARG A 143 2.73 -17.87 15.98
C ARG A 143 2.93 -16.36 16.04
N TRP A 144 3.12 -15.85 17.26
CA TRP A 144 3.54 -14.46 17.46
C TRP A 144 4.96 -14.24 16.92
N SER A 145 5.15 -13.12 16.23
CA SER A 145 6.45 -12.66 15.79
C SER A 145 7.34 -12.25 16.97
N GLU A 146 8.61 -12.00 16.67
CA GLU A 146 9.43 -11.12 17.51
C GLU A 146 8.82 -9.71 17.55
N ASP A 147 9.27 -8.88 18.49
CA ASP A 147 8.86 -7.47 18.52
C ASP A 147 9.30 -6.75 17.23
N LEU A 148 8.31 -6.25 16.50
CA LEU A 148 8.48 -5.52 15.24
C LEU A 148 8.53 -4.01 15.48
N GLY A 149 9.20 -3.57 16.55
CA GLY A 149 9.40 -2.15 16.85
C GLY A 149 8.24 -1.50 17.59
N GLY A 150 7.64 -2.22 18.53
CA GLY A 150 6.57 -1.78 19.41
C GLY A 150 5.29 -2.59 19.32
N PHE A 151 5.27 -3.68 18.55
CA PHE A 151 4.14 -4.61 18.48
C PHE A 151 4.59 -6.00 18.03
N ARG A 152 3.81 -7.03 18.38
CA ARG A 152 3.94 -8.37 17.80
C ARG A 152 2.78 -8.65 16.88
N GLU A 153 3.01 -9.46 15.86
CA GLU A 153 1.94 -9.92 14.98
C GLU A 153 1.84 -11.43 14.88
N MET A 154 0.65 -11.89 14.50
CA MET A 154 0.37 -13.28 14.22
C MET A 154 -0.45 -13.38 12.95
N ILE A 155 -0.11 -14.32 12.08
CA ILE A 155 -0.87 -14.61 10.86
C ILE A 155 -1.83 -15.76 11.16
N LEU A 156 -3.11 -15.57 10.85
CA LEU A 156 -4.12 -16.59 11.08
C LEU A 156 -4.24 -17.55 9.88
N PRO A 157 -4.60 -18.82 10.11
CA PRO A 157 -4.96 -19.72 9.02
C PRO A 157 -6.09 -19.12 8.16
N GLY A 158 -5.99 -19.28 6.85
CA GLY A 158 -6.95 -18.70 5.91
C GLY A 158 -6.60 -17.27 5.47
N ALA A 159 -5.55 -16.64 6.04
CA ALA A 159 -5.19 -15.27 5.69
C ALA A 159 -4.82 -15.10 4.22
N PHE A 160 -4.27 -16.13 3.57
CA PHE A 160 -3.89 -16.10 2.16
C PHE A 160 -4.90 -16.81 1.24
N SER A 161 -5.87 -17.55 1.78
CA SER A 161 -6.83 -18.39 1.04
C SER A 161 -7.46 -17.71 -0.18
N GLU A 162 -7.88 -16.45 -0.07
CA GLU A 162 -8.45 -15.72 -1.20
C GLU A 162 -7.38 -15.20 -2.16
N THR A 163 -6.26 -14.71 -1.61
CA THR A 163 -5.19 -14.09 -2.38
C THR A 163 -4.50 -15.10 -3.31
N ILE A 164 -4.19 -16.31 -2.85
CA ILE A 164 -3.44 -17.27 -3.66
C ILE A 164 -4.23 -17.90 -4.80
N LYS A 165 -5.57 -17.80 -4.81
CA LYS A 165 -6.42 -18.38 -5.88
C LYS A 165 -6.17 -17.78 -7.26
N ASN A 166 -5.93 -16.47 -7.31
CA ASN A 166 -5.83 -15.72 -8.57
C ASN A 166 -4.57 -14.85 -8.66
N ALA A 167 -3.70 -14.87 -7.65
CA ALA A 167 -2.54 -13.99 -7.62
C ALA A 167 -1.44 -14.43 -8.60
N ASP A 168 -0.92 -13.45 -9.32
CA ASP A 168 0.32 -13.55 -10.06
C ASP A 168 1.52 -13.25 -9.15
N VAL A 169 2.02 -14.28 -8.47
CA VAL A 169 3.10 -14.18 -7.48
C VAL A 169 4.40 -14.68 -8.10
N ARG A 170 5.50 -13.99 -7.79
CA ARG A 170 6.86 -14.39 -8.17
C ARG A 170 7.57 -14.99 -6.95
N ALA A 171 8.34 -16.05 -7.19
CA ALA A 171 9.37 -16.51 -6.28
C ALA A 171 10.67 -15.81 -6.65
N LEU A 172 11.30 -15.09 -5.72
CA LEU A 172 12.51 -14.30 -5.98
C LEU A 172 13.64 -14.65 -5.00
N ILE A 173 14.84 -14.10 -5.26
CA ILE A 173 15.90 -13.98 -4.26
C ILE A 173 15.90 -12.55 -3.72
N ASN A 174 15.89 -12.37 -2.40
CA ASN A 174 16.02 -11.05 -1.74
C ASN A 174 15.02 -9.98 -2.21
N HIS A 175 13.81 -10.38 -2.63
CA HIS A 175 12.81 -9.49 -3.24
C HIS A 175 13.30 -8.73 -4.49
N ASP A 176 14.39 -9.18 -5.12
CA ASP A 176 14.95 -8.57 -6.32
C ASP A 176 14.21 -9.10 -7.57
N PRO A 177 13.47 -8.25 -8.31
CA PRO A 177 12.76 -8.68 -9.51
C PRO A 177 13.68 -9.15 -10.64
N ASN A 178 14.99 -8.92 -10.55
CA ASN A 178 15.97 -9.45 -11.51
C ASN A 178 16.36 -10.91 -11.24
N LEU A 179 16.10 -11.43 -10.04
CA LEU A 179 16.51 -12.78 -9.60
C LEU A 179 15.30 -13.70 -9.42
N VAL A 180 14.61 -14.00 -10.53
CA VAL A 180 13.38 -14.79 -10.53
C VAL A 180 13.67 -16.29 -10.44
N LEU A 181 13.03 -16.98 -9.50
CA LEU A 181 13.09 -18.43 -9.30
C LEU A 181 11.83 -19.16 -9.78
N GLY A 182 10.69 -18.48 -9.87
CA GLY A 182 9.44 -19.10 -10.29
C GLY A 182 8.27 -18.13 -10.29
N ARG A 183 7.14 -18.56 -10.82
CA ARG A 183 5.92 -17.76 -10.92
C ARG A 183 4.68 -18.63 -10.94
N THR A 184 3.60 -18.20 -10.28
CA THR A 184 2.35 -18.96 -10.19
C THR A 184 1.71 -19.15 -11.56
N VAL A 185 1.64 -18.10 -12.37
CA VAL A 185 1.04 -18.12 -13.72
C VAL A 185 1.78 -19.06 -14.69
N SER A 186 3.09 -19.24 -14.54
CA SER A 186 3.85 -20.18 -15.39
C SER A 186 3.89 -21.61 -14.83
N GLY A 187 3.26 -21.87 -13.68
CA GLY A 187 3.25 -23.20 -13.04
C GLY A 187 4.61 -23.62 -12.46
N THR A 188 5.55 -22.69 -12.31
CA THR A 188 6.89 -22.93 -11.71
C THR A 188 6.96 -22.56 -10.23
N LEU A 189 5.93 -21.89 -9.72
CA LEU A 189 5.68 -21.69 -8.29
C LEU A 189 4.27 -22.22 -7.97
N LYS A 190 4.16 -23.09 -6.98
CA LYS A 190 2.88 -23.46 -6.35
C LYS A 190 2.84 -22.91 -4.93
N LEU A 191 1.74 -22.25 -4.59
CA LEU A 191 1.45 -21.77 -3.24
C LEU A 191 0.24 -22.51 -2.69
N GLU A 192 0.30 -22.92 -1.44
CA GLU A 192 -0.78 -23.65 -0.77
C GLU A 192 -0.76 -23.31 0.72
N GLU A 193 -1.94 -23.14 1.33
CA GLU A 193 -2.04 -23.07 2.78
C GLU A 193 -2.20 -24.49 3.34
N ASP A 194 -1.47 -24.78 4.41
CA ASP A 194 -1.67 -25.97 5.25
C ASP A 194 -1.76 -25.57 6.73
N GLU A 195 -1.77 -26.57 7.63
CA GLU A 195 -1.86 -26.35 9.08
C GLU A 195 -0.67 -25.56 9.65
N ILE A 196 0.48 -25.56 8.97
CA ILE A 196 1.70 -24.88 9.40
C ILE A 196 1.73 -23.45 8.90
N GLY A 197 1.36 -23.21 7.64
CA GLY A 197 1.57 -21.91 7.02
C GLY A 197 1.30 -21.84 5.52
N LEU A 198 1.85 -20.80 4.90
CA LEU A 198 1.87 -20.65 3.44
C LEU A 198 3.06 -21.44 2.87
N ARG A 199 2.80 -22.65 2.37
CA ARG A 199 3.79 -23.51 1.71
C ARG A 199 4.06 -22.99 0.29
N ALA A 200 5.34 -22.86 -0.05
CA ALA A 200 5.81 -22.54 -1.38
C ALA A 200 6.62 -23.72 -1.95
N GLU A 201 6.30 -24.13 -3.17
CA GLU A 201 7.01 -25.14 -3.94
C GLU A 201 7.46 -24.52 -5.27
N ILE A 202 8.77 -24.46 -5.49
CA ILE A 202 9.40 -23.70 -6.57
C ILE A 202 10.22 -24.67 -7.43
N LYS A 203 9.86 -24.79 -8.70
CA LYS A 203 10.66 -25.50 -9.71
C LYS A 203 11.73 -24.56 -10.22
N LEU A 204 12.96 -24.74 -9.74
CA LEU A 204 14.05 -23.81 -10.01
C LEU A 204 14.44 -23.81 -11.49
N PRO A 205 14.71 -22.64 -12.09
CA PRO A 205 15.25 -22.58 -13.44
C PRO A 205 16.72 -23.03 -13.43
N ASN A 206 17.17 -23.66 -14.51
CA ASN A 206 18.59 -24.02 -14.67
C ASN A 206 19.42 -22.79 -15.07
N THR A 207 19.58 -21.87 -14.12
CA THR A 207 20.38 -20.65 -14.25
C THR A 207 21.51 -20.67 -13.23
N GLN A 208 22.57 -19.92 -13.50
CA GLN A 208 23.73 -19.87 -12.58
C GLN A 208 23.32 -19.46 -11.17
N TYR A 209 22.54 -18.37 -11.01
CA TYR A 209 22.16 -17.87 -9.70
C TYR A 209 21.26 -18.83 -8.91
N ALA A 210 20.38 -19.60 -9.59
CA ALA A 210 19.54 -20.60 -8.94
C ALA A 210 20.37 -21.81 -8.48
N ASN A 211 21.34 -22.24 -9.30
CA ASN A 211 22.26 -23.31 -8.93
C ASN A 211 23.18 -22.90 -7.76
N ASP A 212 23.69 -21.67 -7.77
CA ASP A 212 24.49 -21.11 -6.69
C ASP A 212 23.68 -21.00 -5.40
N LEU A 213 22.41 -20.59 -5.48
CA LEU A 213 21.49 -20.57 -4.35
C LEU A 213 21.39 -21.95 -3.70
N VAL A 214 21.17 -23.01 -4.48
CA VAL A 214 21.10 -24.40 -3.96
C VAL A 214 22.39 -24.79 -3.22
N LEU A 215 23.56 -24.39 -3.73
CA LEU A 215 24.84 -24.66 -3.05
C LEU A 215 24.96 -23.90 -1.72
N MET A 216 24.57 -22.63 -1.68
CA MET A 216 24.56 -21.83 -0.44
C MET A 216 23.58 -22.41 0.58
N MET A 217 22.43 -22.92 0.13
CA MET A 217 21.46 -23.59 0.99
C MET A 217 21.99 -24.91 1.56
N LYS A 218 22.63 -25.74 0.73
CA LYS A 218 23.27 -27.00 1.18
C LYS A 218 24.35 -26.77 2.23
N ARG A 219 25.07 -25.65 2.12
CA ARG A 219 26.07 -25.22 3.12
C ARG A 219 25.45 -24.65 4.39
N GLY A 220 24.15 -24.32 4.38
CA GLY A 220 23.44 -23.67 5.47
C GLY A 220 23.61 -22.15 5.52
N ASP A 221 24.22 -21.54 4.49
CA ASP A 221 24.45 -20.10 4.42
C ASP A 221 23.15 -19.32 4.16
N ILE A 222 22.17 -19.95 3.49
CA ILE A 222 20.84 -19.38 3.21
C ILE A 222 19.77 -20.42 3.59
N ASN A 223 18.87 -20.05 4.50
CA ASN A 223 17.85 -20.97 5.01
C ASN A 223 16.54 -20.27 5.45
N GLN A 224 16.24 -19.09 4.91
CA GLN A 224 15.09 -18.29 5.33
C GLN A 224 14.21 -17.88 4.15
N MET A 225 12.93 -17.70 4.43
CA MET A 225 11.96 -17.16 3.48
C MET A 225 11.33 -15.89 3.98
N SER A 226 10.96 -15.05 3.02
CA SER A 226 10.25 -13.81 3.23
C SER A 226 9.08 -13.70 2.27
N PHE A 227 8.13 -12.84 2.56
CA PHE A 227 7.04 -12.53 1.66
C PHE A 227 6.70 -11.04 1.73
N GLY A 228 6.36 -10.48 0.57
CA GLY A 228 5.89 -9.11 0.43
C GLY A 228 4.38 -9.08 0.27
N PHE A 229 3.67 -8.35 1.13
CA PHE A 229 2.21 -8.34 1.12
C PHE A 229 1.60 -6.99 1.50
N SER A 230 0.31 -6.86 1.27
CA SER A 230 -0.54 -5.83 1.87
C SER A 230 -1.76 -6.51 2.50
N VAL A 231 -2.32 -5.88 3.52
CA VAL A 231 -3.54 -6.33 4.20
C VAL A 231 -4.76 -5.72 3.51
N SER A 232 -5.84 -6.49 3.38
CA SER A 232 -7.10 -5.97 2.84
C SER A 232 -7.75 -4.97 3.81
N GLU A 233 -8.79 -4.28 3.36
CA GLU A 233 -9.57 -3.45 4.26
C GLU A 233 -10.20 -4.31 5.37
N SER A 234 -9.93 -3.97 6.63
CA SER A 234 -10.29 -4.80 7.80
C SER A 234 -9.66 -6.20 7.82
N GLY A 235 -8.59 -6.42 7.06
CA GLY A 235 -7.85 -7.68 7.02
C GLY A 235 -6.91 -7.88 8.21
N ASP A 236 -6.85 -6.93 9.14
CA ASP A 236 -6.13 -7.06 10.40
C ASP A 236 -6.96 -6.61 11.61
N ARG A 237 -6.60 -7.14 12.78
CA ARG A 237 -7.14 -6.72 14.07
C ARG A 237 -6.02 -6.25 14.96
N TRP A 238 -6.16 -5.07 15.53
CA TRP A 238 -5.21 -4.50 16.46
C TRP A 238 -5.83 -4.40 17.85
N TYR A 239 -5.08 -4.80 18.87
CA TYR A 239 -5.50 -4.70 20.26
C TYR A 239 -4.29 -4.65 21.19
N GLU A 240 -4.52 -4.23 22.43
CA GLU A 240 -3.50 -4.20 23.46
C GLU A 240 -3.80 -5.31 24.47
N GLU A 241 -2.78 -6.11 24.80
CA GLU A 241 -2.89 -7.21 25.76
C GLU A 241 -1.61 -7.24 26.59
N ASP A 242 -1.74 -7.22 27.92
CA ASP A 242 -0.61 -7.20 28.87
C ASP A 242 0.42 -6.07 28.64
N GLY A 243 -0.06 -4.91 28.14
CA GLY A 243 0.79 -3.76 27.81
C GLY A 243 1.60 -3.91 26.52
N GLU A 244 1.35 -4.97 25.75
CA GLU A 244 1.93 -5.23 24.44
C GLU A 244 0.89 -4.95 23.35
N LEU A 245 1.27 -4.17 22.33
CA LEU A 245 0.43 -4.00 21.14
C LEU A 245 0.51 -5.26 20.28
N ARG A 246 -0.65 -5.80 19.92
CA ARG A 246 -0.78 -7.02 19.11
C ARG A 246 -1.57 -6.75 17.84
N ARG A 247 -1.14 -7.41 16.76
CA ARG A 247 -1.79 -7.41 15.46
C ARG A 247 -2.07 -8.84 15.01
N GLU A 248 -3.30 -9.15 14.66
CA GLU A 248 -3.64 -10.40 13.97
C GLU A 248 -3.92 -10.11 12.51
N ILE A 249 -3.19 -10.77 11.59
CA ILE A 249 -3.46 -10.73 10.16
C ILE A 249 -4.50 -11.80 9.84
N VAL A 250 -5.70 -11.33 9.49
CA VAL A 250 -6.88 -12.16 9.21
C VAL A 250 -7.05 -12.38 7.71
N ASN A 251 -6.70 -11.39 6.90
CA ASN A 251 -6.83 -11.45 5.45
C ASN A 251 -5.75 -10.60 4.76
N VAL A 252 -4.89 -11.27 4.02
CA VAL A 252 -3.94 -10.64 3.10
C VAL A 252 -4.71 -10.20 1.88
N GLY A 253 -4.63 -8.91 1.55
CA GLY A 253 -5.30 -8.33 0.38
C GLY A 253 -4.51 -8.53 -0.90
N ARG A 254 -3.17 -8.50 -0.82
CA ARG A 254 -2.29 -8.80 -1.93
C ARG A 254 -1.00 -9.46 -1.46
N LEU A 255 -0.59 -10.51 -2.18
CA LEU A 255 0.72 -11.12 -2.06
C LEU A 255 1.52 -10.74 -3.31
N TYR A 256 2.60 -9.99 -3.12
CA TYR A 256 3.43 -9.48 -4.20
C TYR A 256 4.45 -10.52 -4.65
N ASP A 257 5.17 -11.08 -3.69
CA ASP A 257 6.20 -12.08 -3.93
C ASP A 257 6.42 -12.94 -2.68
N VAL A 258 7.00 -14.12 -2.91
CA VAL A 258 7.67 -14.91 -1.89
C VAL A 258 9.16 -14.97 -2.26
N SER A 259 10.05 -14.87 -1.29
CA SER A 259 11.47 -14.72 -1.54
C SER A 259 12.30 -15.64 -0.66
N VAL A 260 13.32 -16.25 -1.25
CA VAL A 260 14.43 -16.81 -0.47
C VAL A 260 15.35 -15.65 -0.11
N VAL A 261 15.69 -15.49 1.17
CA VAL A 261 16.41 -14.31 1.64
C VAL A 261 17.67 -14.66 2.40
N THR A 262 18.73 -13.88 2.16
CA THR A 262 20.03 -14.02 2.86
C THR A 262 19.95 -13.46 4.27
N PHE A 263 19.31 -12.31 4.41
CA PHE A 263 19.04 -11.69 5.70
C PHE A 263 17.54 -11.73 5.92
N PRO A 264 17.09 -11.96 7.17
CA PRO A 264 15.72 -11.63 7.49
C PRO A 264 15.49 -10.16 7.13
N ALA A 265 14.30 -9.86 6.63
CA ALA A 265 13.80 -8.51 6.56
C ALA A 265 14.00 -7.92 7.96
N TYR A 266 15.07 -7.14 8.12
CA TYR A 266 15.22 -6.30 9.29
C TYR A 266 13.90 -5.53 9.40
N PRO A 267 13.36 -5.37 10.61
CA PRO A 267 12.12 -4.63 10.81
C PRO A 267 12.24 -3.33 10.02
N GLN A 268 11.52 -3.22 8.90
CA GLN A 268 11.57 -2.03 8.07
C GLN A 268 10.97 -0.93 8.94
N THR A 269 11.84 -0.21 9.66
CA THR A 269 11.45 0.65 10.78
C THR A 269 10.41 1.68 10.34
N ILE A 270 10.40 2.02 9.05
CA ILE A 270 9.47 2.95 8.42
C ILE A 270 8.06 2.35 8.24
N ALA A 271 7.95 1.11 7.75
CA ALA A 271 6.65 0.45 7.60
C ALA A 271 6.03 0.18 8.98
N LEU A 272 6.84 -0.33 9.89
CA LEU A 272 6.44 -0.67 11.26
C LEU A 272 6.06 0.58 12.07
N ALA A 273 6.83 1.65 11.97
CA ALA A 273 6.47 2.92 12.60
C ALA A 273 5.17 3.49 12.01
N ARG A 274 4.90 3.33 10.72
CA ARG A 274 3.63 3.76 10.12
C ARG A 274 2.44 2.98 10.68
N ASP A 275 2.58 1.67 10.85
CA ASP A 275 1.50 0.80 11.33
C ASP A 275 1.13 1.13 12.77
N VAL A 276 2.14 1.25 13.64
CA VAL A 276 1.95 1.70 15.04
C VAL A 276 1.29 3.09 15.08
N MET A 277 1.73 4.02 14.23
CA MET A 277 1.17 5.37 14.16
C MET A 277 -0.27 5.40 13.66
N LYS A 278 -0.60 4.57 12.66
CA LYS A 278 -1.96 4.43 12.13
C LYS A 278 -2.90 3.93 13.23
N TYR A 279 -2.51 2.89 13.96
CA TYR A 279 -3.30 2.38 15.08
C TYR A 279 -3.53 3.44 16.16
N ARG A 280 -2.47 4.13 16.60
CA ARG A 280 -2.56 5.18 17.63
C ARG A 280 -3.50 6.31 17.21
N LEU A 281 -3.46 6.73 15.95
CA LEU A 281 -4.33 7.79 15.42
C LEU A 281 -5.80 7.35 15.35
N VAL A 282 -6.07 6.11 14.95
CA VAL A 282 -7.45 5.58 14.93
C VAL A 282 -7.98 5.49 16.36
N ARG A 283 -7.18 4.98 17.30
CA ARG A 283 -7.54 4.89 18.72
C ARG A 283 -7.83 6.28 19.33
N SER A 284 -6.97 7.27 19.07
CA SER A 284 -7.17 8.63 19.59
C SER A 284 -8.48 9.24 19.09
N ASN A 285 -8.80 9.08 17.79
CA ASN A 285 -10.06 9.58 17.21
C ASN A 285 -11.30 8.90 17.83
N VAL A 286 -11.23 7.59 18.08
CA VAL A 286 -12.33 6.85 18.74
C VAL A 286 -12.50 7.31 20.20
N GLN A 287 -11.41 7.58 20.91
CA GLN A 287 -11.46 8.11 22.27
C GLN A 287 -12.00 9.55 22.31
N GLU A 288 -11.66 10.38 21.33
CA GLU A 288 -12.17 11.76 21.20
C GLU A 288 -13.70 11.76 21.02
N GLY A 289 -14.23 10.87 20.18
CA GLY A 289 -15.68 10.69 20.04
C GLY A 289 -16.39 10.16 21.29
N LYS A 290 -15.64 9.60 22.26
CA LYS A 290 -16.16 9.09 23.55
C LYS A 290 -15.86 10.00 24.74
N ALA A 291 -15.05 11.05 24.55
CA ALA A 291 -14.63 11.96 25.61
C ALA A 291 -15.82 12.72 26.20
N ARG A 292 -15.91 12.77 27.53
CA ARG A 292 -17.06 13.32 28.26
C ARG A 292 -16.76 14.63 28.97
N SER A 293 -15.49 14.92 29.27
CA SER A 293 -15.05 16.14 29.93
C SER A 293 -14.11 16.97 29.04
N ASP A 294 -13.96 18.25 29.37
CA ASP A 294 -13.02 19.13 28.68
C ASP A 294 -11.55 18.76 28.95
N ASP A 295 -11.27 18.19 30.12
CA ASP A 295 -9.94 17.65 30.47
C ASP A 295 -9.58 16.43 29.59
N ASP A 296 -10.54 15.52 29.36
CA ASP A 296 -10.36 14.38 28.46
C ASP A 296 -10.04 14.86 27.03
N ARG A 297 -10.73 15.91 26.57
CA ARG A 297 -10.52 16.51 25.25
C ARG A 297 -9.14 17.16 25.13
N GLN A 298 -8.70 17.88 26.17
CA GLN A 298 -7.36 18.48 26.19
C GLN A 298 -6.25 17.43 26.18
N ALA A 299 -6.38 16.36 26.96
CA ALA A 299 -5.41 15.26 26.99
C ALA A 299 -5.27 14.58 25.61
N LEU A 300 -6.40 14.29 24.94
CA LEU A 300 -6.41 13.69 23.61
C LEU A 300 -5.84 14.62 22.53
N THR A 301 -6.09 15.94 22.65
CA THR A 301 -5.52 16.95 21.76
C THR A 301 -3.99 16.96 21.86
N GLN A 302 -3.44 16.93 23.07
CA GLN A 302 -1.99 16.88 23.29
C GLN A 302 -1.35 15.58 22.75
N GLU A 303 -2.04 14.45 22.89
CA GLU A 303 -1.57 13.17 22.34
C GLU A 303 -1.53 13.20 20.80
N ARG A 304 -2.54 13.78 20.17
CA ARG A 304 -2.60 13.96 18.71
C ARG A 304 -1.50 14.87 18.18
N GLU A 305 -1.18 15.97 18.89
CA GLU A 305 -0.05 16.83 18.54
C GLU A 305 1.29 16.10 18.59
N LYS A 306 1.50 15.24 19.60
CA LYS A 306 2.69 14.38 19.69
C LYS A 306 2.78 13.41 18.51
N LEU A 307 1.66 12.78 18.15
CA LEU A 307 1.59 11.88 16.98
C LEU A 307 1.88 12.63 15.67
N ASP A 308 1.37 13.86 15.51
CA ASP A 308 1.64 14.65 14.31
C ASP A 308 3.13 15.03 14.18
N VAL A 309 3.82 15.29 15.30
CA VAL A 309 5.28 15.50 15.33
C VAL A 309 6.04 14.24 14.90
N GLU A 310 5.69 13.08 15.45
CA GLU A 310 6.30 11.80 15.06
C GLU A 310 6.05 11.49 13.57
N LYS A 311 4.85 11.75 13.07
CA LYS A 311 4.49 11.58 11.65
C LYS A 311 5.33 12.47 10.74
N ARG A 312 5.59 13.72 11.13
CA ARG A 312 6.47 14.65 10.40
C ARG A 312 7.92 14.16 10.39
N LYS A 313 8.43 13.67 11.54
CA LYS A 313 9.78 13.08 11.62
C LYS A 313 9.93 11.89 10.69
N LEU A 314 8.94 10.99 10.68
CA LEU A 314 8.94 9.82 9.80
C LEU A 314 8.88 10.22 8.32
N LYS A 315 8.03 11.21 7.97
CA LYS A 315 7.96 11.78 6.62
C LYS A 315 9.30 12.36 6.16
N LEU A 316 10.00 13.07 7.03
CA LEU A 316 11.31 13.64 6.73
C LEU A 316 12.38 12.56 6.53
N PHE A 317 12.33 11.47 7.30
CA PHE A 317 13.22 10.32 7.12
C PHE A 317 13.03 9.63 5.76
N MET A 318 11.79 9.54 5.28
CA MET A 318 11.45 8.93 3.99
C MET A 318 11.88 9.74 2.77
N LEU A 319 11.98 11.06 2.91
CA LEU A 319 12.43 11.96 1.83
C LEU A 319 13.96 11.94 1.61
N ARG A 320 14.72 11.23 2.46
CA ARG A 320 16.19 11.18 2.43
C ARG A 320 16.77 9.88 1.84
N ARG A 321 15.95 9.04 1.20
CA ARG A 321 16.39 7.81 0.51
C ARG A 321 16.02 7.87 -0.96
#